data_AF-A0A3D4XR00-F1
#
_entry.id   AF-A0A3D4XR00-F1
#
_cell.length_a   1.000
_cell.length_b   1.000
_cell.length_c   1.000
_cell.angle_alpha   90.00
_cell.angle_beta   90.00
_cell.angle_gamma   90.00
#
_symmetry.space_group_name_H-M   'P 1'
#
loop_
_entity.id
_entity.type
_entity.pdbx_description
1 polymer ?
#
loop_
_entity_poly.entity_id
_entity_poly.type
_entity_poly.pdbx_seq_one_letter_code
_entity_poly.pdbx_strand_id
1 'polypeptide(L)'
;MLKQRIITATLLATLVVLAVFELPSMYFSLVIALITLLGANEWLNLTNVTSPLRRGFFFAALIGAMLFIHSWTYLLEAAAHLLDYLAEKYKFQMDDIRNQSGLLEWLALPAVLFWILTMMVIRNSPQGALSLELSVCKQGFIGWFVLLMSWMFLSRLRTFFGEEMTLYFLALIWVADIAAFFVGKKWGTVKLSPEISPGKTVQGMYGALG
;
A
#
# COMPACT_ATOMS: atom_id res chain seq x y z
N MET A 1 27.73 -4.90 12.17
CA MET A 1 26.79 -4.80 11.03
C MET A 1 25.75 -5.93 11.03
N LEU A 2 26.12 -7.21 10.85
CA LEU A 2 25.13 -8.31 10.77
C LEU A 2 24.33 -8.52 12.07
N LYS A 3 25.01 -8.54 13.24
CA LYS A 3 24.36 -8.69 14.55
C LYS A 3 23.26 -7.63 14.79
N GLN A 4 23.54 -6.38 14.44
CA GLN A 4 22.58 -5.28 14.58
C GLN A 4 21.37 -5.45 13.65
N ARG A 5 21.58 -5.88 12.40
CA ARG A 5 20.48 -6.18 11.47
C ARG A 5 19.58 -7.30 11.97
N ILE A 6 20.15 -8.36 12.53
CA ILE A 6 19.39 -9.48 13.11
C ILE A 6 18.56 -8.98 14.29
N ILE A 7 19.16 -8.25 15.23
CA ILE A 7 18.44 -7.72 16.40
C ILE A 7 17.27 -6.82 15.97
N THR A 8 17.50 -5.88 15.04
CA THR A 8 16.45 -4.99 14.55
C THR A 8 15.34 -5.78 13.84
N ALA A 9 15.69 -6.75 12.98
CA ALA A 9 14.70 -7.56 12.27
C ALA A 9 13.84 -8.40 13.24
N THR A 10 14.47 -9.03 14.24
CA THR A 10 13.74 -9.82 15.24
C THR A 10 12.81 -8.93 16.06
N LEU A 11 13.27 -7.78 16.55
CA LEU A 11 12.44 -6.84 17.31
C LEU A 11 11.25 -6.33 16.48
N LEU A 12 11.49 -5.92 15.23
CA LEU A 12 10.42 -5.45 14.35
C LEU A 12 9.43 -6.57 14.01
N ALA A 13 9.91 -7.78 13.73
CA ALA A 13 9.04 -8.93 13.47
C ALA A 13 8.14 -9.23 14.68
N THR A 14 8.69 -9.21 15.90
CA THR A 14 7.91 -9.39 17.13
C THR A 14 6.87 -8.29 17.30
N LEU A 15 7.25 -7.02 17.09
CA LEU A 15 6.31 -5.89 17.17
C LEU A 15 5.18 -6.00 16.14
N VAL A 16 5.49 -6.42 14.91
CA VAL A 16 4.49 -6.62 13.86
C VAL A 16 3.54 -7.77 14.23
N VAL A 17 4.05 -8.90 14.71
CA VAL A 17 3.22 -10.03 15.15
C VAL A 17 2.29 -9.61 16.29
N LEU A 18 2.82 -8.91 17.30
CA LEU A 18 2.01 -8.37 18.40
C LEU A 18 0.96 -7.39 17.88
N ALA A 19 1.33 -6.47 16.98
CA ALA A 19 0.38 -5.52 16.40
C ALA A 19 -0.74 -6.21 15.61
N VAL A 20 -0.45 -7.31 14.91
CA VAL A 20 -1.45 -8.04 14.12
C VAL A 20 -2.47 -8.78 15.00
N PHE A 21 -1.99 -9.46 16.05
CA PHE A 21 -2.84 -10.29 16.92
C PHE A 21 -3.50 -9.51 18.06
N GLU A 22 -2.78 -8.60 18.72
CA GLU A 22 -3.25 -7.94 19.94
C GLU A 22 -4.06 -6.68 19.66
N LEU A 23 -3.81 -5.99 18.54
CA LEU A 23 -4.54 -4.75 18.24
C LEU A 23 -5.89 -5.03 17.59
N PRO A 24 -6.98 -4.43 18.11
CA PRO A 24 -8.22 -4.31 17.37
C PRO A 24 -7.99 -3.66 16.00
N SER A 25 -8.80 -4.02 15.01
CA SER A 25 -8.68 -3.54 13.62
C SER A 25 -8.51 -2.01 13.50
N MET A 26 -9.23 -1.24 14.32
CA MET A 26 -9.09 0.23 14.34
C MET A 26 -7.68 0.68 14.73
N TYR A 27 -7.12 0.14 15.82
CA TYR A 27 -5.78 0.51 16.28
C TYR A 27 -4.70 -0.02 15.35
N PHE A 28 -4.88 -1.21 14.76
CA PHE A 28 -4.01 -1.72 13.72
C PHE A 28 -3.95 -0.75 12.53
N SER A 29 -5.11 -0.33 12.02
CA SER A 29 -5.20 0.64 10.91
C SER A 29 -4.52 1.98 11.24
N LEU A 30 -4.63 2.46 12.49
CA LEU A 30 -3.92 3.66 12.96
C LEU A 30 -2.40 3.45 12.99
N VAL A 31 -1.91 2.30 13.45
CA VAL A 31 -0.47 1.98 13.42
C VAL A 31 0.05 1.96 11.99
N ILE A 32 -0.67 1.31 11.06
CA ILE A 32 -0.29 1.33 9.64
C ILE A 32 -0.34 2.75 9.09
N ALA A 33 -1.35 3.57 9.45
CA ALA A 33 -1.43 4.96 9.03
C ALA A 33 -0.21 5.77 9.49
N LEU A 34 0.21 5.61 10.74
CA LEU A 34 1.41 6.26 11.28
C LEU A 34 2.67 5.85 10.50
N ILE A 35 2.84 4.55 10.21
CA ILE A 35 3.94 4.06 9.38
C ILE A 35 3.87 4.66 7.97
N THR A 36 2.68 4.75 7.38
CA THR A 36 2.47 5.37 6.06
C THR A 36 2.81 6.87 6.06
N LEU A 37 2.50 7.59 7.14
CA LEU A 37 2.86 9.01 7.30
C LEU A 37 4.37 9.21 7.47
N LEU A 38 5.05 8.30 8.16
CA LEU A 38 6.52 8.28 8.19
C LEU A 38 7.08 8.04 6.77
N GLY A 39 6.50 7.09 6.02
CA GLY A 39 6.87 6.85 4.62
C GLY A 39 6.60 8.06 3.70
N ALA A 40 5.52 8.82 3.94
CA ALA A 40 5.23 10.06 3.24
C ALA A 40 6.32 11.13 3.48
N ASN A 41 6.83 11.22 4.70
CA ASN A 41 7.94 12.13 5.00
C ASN A 41 9.19 11.77 4.19
N GLU A 42 9.56 10.50 4.15
CA GLU A 42 10.69 10.00 3.35
C GLU A 42 10.48 10.23 1.85
N TRP A 43 9.26 9.99 1.33
CA TRP A 43 8.95 10.23 -0.07
C TRP A 43 9.11 11.72 -0.47
N LEU A 44 8.64 12.64 0.37
CA LEU A 44 8.78 14.07 0.13
C LEU A 44 10.24 14.53 0.16
N ASN A 45 11.06 13.91 1.02
CA ASN A 45 12.50 14.16 1.03
C ASN A 45 13.17 13.66 -0.26
N LEU A 46 12.80 12.46 -0.75
CA LEU A 46 13.31 11.89 -2.01
C LEU A 46 12.96 12.74 -3.25
N THR A 47 11.82 13.41 -3.21
CA THR A 47 11.33 14.29 -4.29
C THR A 47 11.77 15.75 -4.12
N ASN A 48 12.65 16.04 -3.15
CA ASN A 48 13.18 17.37 -2.85
C ASN A 48 12.10 18.44 -2.58
N VAL A 49 10.96 18.04 -2.01
CA VAL A 49 9.88 18.97 -1.65
C VAL A 49 10.19 19.62 -0.29
N THR A 50 10.76 20.83 -0.33
CA THR A 50 11.14 21.57 0.88
C THR A 50 10.07 22.55 1.37
N SER A 51 9.16 22.99 0.49
CA SER A 51 8.14 23.98 0.85
C SER A 51 7.17 23.43 1.92
N PRO A 52 7.03 24.08 3.09
CA PRO A 52 6.19 23.60 4.19
C PRO A 52 4.71 23.54 3.78
N LEU A 53 4.25 24.47 2.95
CA LEU A 53 2.87 24.47 2.42
C LEU A 53 2.58 23.24 1.56
N ARG A 54 3.51 22.86 0.67
CA ARG A 54 3.34 21.68 -0.20
C ARG A 54 3.36 20.38 0.60
N ARG A 55 4.25 20.28 1.59
CA ARG A 55 4.29 19.13 2.52
C ARG A 55 2.98 19.05 3.33
N GLY A 56 2.54 20.18 3.88
CA GLY A 56 1.28 20.27 4.63
C GLY A 56 0.08 19.83 3.79
N PHE A 57 -0.01 20.32 2.55
CA PHE A 57 -1.06 19.89 1.61
C PHE A 57 -0.99 18.38 1.32
N PHE A 58 0.20 17.82 1.07
CA PHE A 58 0.37 16.39 0.84
C PHE A 58 -0.13 15.55 2.03
N PHE A 59 0.28 15.91 3.24
CA PHE A 59 -0.15 15.23 4.46
C PHE A 59 -1.65 15.38 4.71
N ALA A 60 -2.20 16.58 4.54
CA ALA A 60 -3.62 16.85 4.70
C ALA A 60 -4.46 16.04 3.68
N ALA A 61 -4.03 15.97 2.43
CA ALA A 61 -4.69 15.18 1.40
C ALA A 61 -4.63 13.68 1.71
N LEU A 62 -3.48 13.18 2.20
CA LEU A 62 -3.31 11.77 2.57
C LEU A 62 -4.16 11.39 3.78
N ILE A 63 -4.10 12.17 4.86
CA ILE A 63 -4.90 11.96 6.07
C ILE A 63 -6.40 12.09 5.74
N GLY A 64 -6.78 13.11 4.96
CA GLY A 64 -8.16 13.32 4.54
C GLY A 64 -8.71 12.12 3.76
N ALA A 65 -7.92 11.55 2.85
CA ALA A 65 -8.33 10.35 2.12
C ALA A 65 -8.40 9.10 3.01
N MET A 66 -7.46 8.93 3.95
CA MET A 66 -7.52 7.84 4.94
C MET A 66 -8.78 7.94 5.79
N LEU A 67 -9.10 9.13 6.30
CA LEU A 67 -10.32 9.37 7.09
C LEU A 67 -11.58 9.15 6.26
N PHE A 68 -11.60 9.60 5.00
CA PHE A 68 -12.72 9.39 4.10
C PHE A 68 -12.98 7.89 3.86
N ILE A 69 -11.92 7.13 3.54
CA ILE A 69 -12.01 5.68 3.31
C ILE A 69 -12.43 4.95 4.58
N HIS A 70 -11.89 5.32 5.74
CA HIS A 70 -12.26 4.72 7.02
C HIS A 70 -13.72 4.98 7.38
N SER A 71 -14.20 6.20 7.13
CA SER A 71 -15.57 6.63 7.46
C SER A 71 -16.60 6.31 6.39
N TRP A 72 -16.21 5.66 5.28
CA TRP A 72 -17.08 5.44 4.12
C TRP A 72 -18.38 4.73 4.45
N THR A 73 -18.35 3.70 5.30
CA THR A 73 -19.55 2.96 5.71
C THR A 73 -20.51 3.83 6.50
N TYR A 74 -20.00 4.65 7.42
CA TYR A 74 -20.81 5.61 8.19
C TYR A 74 -21.37 6.72 7.29
N LEU A 75 -20.59 7.19 6.31
CA LEU A 75 -21.05 8.17 5.33
C LEU A 75 -22.17 7.61 4.45
N LEU A 76 -22.04 6.35 4.01
CA LEU A 76 -23.08 5.67 3.24
C LEU A 76 -24.35 5.46 4.07
N GLU A 77 -24.23 5.08 5.33
CA GLU A 77 -25.38 4.89 6.23
C GLU A 77 -26.12 6.22 6.48
N ALA A 78 -25.38 7.30 6.76
CA ALA A 78 -25.94 8.63 6.91
C ALA A 78 -26.63 9.12 5.62
N ALA A 79 -26.02 8.87 4.45
CA ALA A 79 -26.59 9.20 3.15
C ALA A 79 -27.85 8.37 2.86
N ALA A 80 -27.85 7.08 3.19
CA ALA A 80 -28.99 6.20 3.02
C ALA A 80 -30.19 6.68 3.83
N HIS A 81 -30.00 7.05 5.12
CA HIS A 81 -31.07 7.59 5.94
C HIS A 81 -31.69 8.88 5.36
N LEU A 82 -30.88 9.78 4.83
CA LEU A 82 -31.37 10.99 4.18
C LEU A 82 -32.17 10.66 2.91
N LEU A 83 -31.69 9.71 2.10
CA LEU A 83 -32.31 9.33 0.84
C LEU A 83 -33.59 8.54 1.05
N ASP A 84 -33.65 7.68 2.07
CA ASP A 84 -34.86 6.98 2.49
C ASP A 84 -35.96 7.98 2.90
N TYR A 85 -35.61 9.00 3.68
CA TYR A 85 -36.52 10.09 4.05
C TYR A 85 -37.04 10.87 2.83
N LEU A 86 -36.18 11.16 1.86
CA LEU A 86 -36.57 11.84 0.63
C LEU A 86 -37.43 10.94 -0.27
N ALA A 87 -37.11 9.66 -0.37
CA ALA A 87 -37.85 8.66 -1.14
C ALA A 87 -39.29 8.53 -0.61
N GLU A 88 -39.46 8.46 0.71
CA GLU A 88 -40.77 8.45 1.35
C GLU A 88 -41.52 9.78 1.11
N LYS A 89 -40.84 10.93 1.31
CA LYS A 89 -41.44 12.26 1.15
C LYS A 89 -41.92 12.55 -0.28
N TYR A 90 -41.16 12.13 -1.28
CA TYR A 90 -41.44 12.40 -2.70
C TYR A 90 -42.00 11.19 -3.46
N LYS A 91 -42.27 10.07 -2.77
CA LYS A 91 -42.87 8.82 -3.30
C LYS A 91 -42.15 8.26 -4.53
N PHE A 92 -40.81 8.24 -4.52
CA PHE A 92 -40.03 7.57 -5.55
C PHE A 92 -39.37 6.31 -4.96
N GLN A 93 -39.17 5.29 -5.82
CA GLN A 93 -38.47 4.06 -5.44
C GLN A 93 -37.00 4.17 -5.83
N MET A 94 -36.10 3.85 -4.91
CA MET A 94 -34.67 3.74 -5.14
C MET A 94 -34.14 2.44 -4.55
N ASP A 95 -33.10 1.91 -5.18
CA ASP A 95 -32.35 0.78 -4.63
C ASP A 95 -31.56 1.23 -3.40
N ASP A 96 -31.44 0.34 -2.40
CA ASP A 96 -30.71 0.65 -1.18
C ASP A 96 -29.22 0.86 -1.49
N ILE A 97 -28.75 2.08 -1.28
CA ILE A 97 -27.39 2.54 -1.56
C ILE A 97 -26.38 1.89 -0.61
N ARG A 98 -26.82 1.33 0.53
CA ARG A 98 -25.96 0.54 1.43
C ARG A 98 -25.32 -0.65 0.72
N ASN A 99 -25.98 -1.19 -0.31
CA ASN A 99 -25.43 -2.26 -1.14
C ASN A 99 -24.18 -1.84 -1.95
N GLN A 100 -23.93 -0.54 -2.07
CA GLN A 100 -22.75 0.01 -2.75
C GLN A 100 -21.53 0.17 -1.83
N SER A 101 -21.57 -0.36 -0.60
CA SER A 101 -20.42 -0.34 0.32
C SER A 101 -19.15 -0.92 -0.30
N GLY A 102 -19.32 -1.90 -1.18
CA GLY A 102 -18.26 -2.59 -1.92
C GLY A 102 -17.54 -1.75 -2.99
N LEU A 103 -17.94 -0.50 -3.22
CA LEU A 103 -17.32 0.38 -4.23
C LEU A 103 -15.85 0.69 -3.92
N LEU A 104 -15.46 0.76 -2.65
CA LEU A 104 -14.06 1.05 -2.29
C LEU A 104 -13.10 -0.06 -2.69
N GLU A 105 -13.56 -1.30 -2.76
CA GLU A 105 -12.77 -2.47 -3.13
C GLU A 105 -12.29 -2.34 -4.59
N TRP A 106 -13.04 -1.62 -5.43
CA TRP A 106 -12.65 -1.32 -6.80
C TRP A 106 -11.44 -0.38 -6.89
N LEU A 107 -11.12 0.38 -5.82
CA LEU A 107 -9.89 1.17 -5.76
C LEU A 107 -8.62 0.29 -5.76
N ALA A 108 -8.74 -1.01 -5.43
CA ALA A 108 -7.63 -1.94 -5.55
C ALA A 108 -7.25 -2.21 -7.02
N LEU A 109 -8.19 -2.13 -7.97
CA LEU A 109 -7.91 -2.39 -9.39
C LEU A 109 -6.91 -1.39 -9.98
N PRO A 110 -7.06 -0.06 -9.83
CA PRO A 110 -6.03 0.90 -10.20
C PRO A 110 -4.66 0.60 -9.59
N ALA A 111 -4.59 0.13 -8.34
CA ALA A 111 -3.33 -0.18 -7.67
C ALA A 111 -2.63 -1.40 -8.30
N VAL A 112 -3.39 -2.45 -8.60
CA VAL A 112 -2.88 -3.64 -9.31
C VAL A 112 -2.44 -3.27 -10.72
N LEU A 113 -3.26 -2.52 -11.46
CA LEU A 113 -2.93 -2.05 -12.80
C LEU A 113 -1.66 -1.17 -12.79
N PHE A 114 -1.53 -0.28 -11.81
CA PHE A 114 -0.34 0.54 -11.63
C PHE A 114 0.92 -0.34 -11.52
N TRP A 115 0.94 -1.34 -10.64
CA TRP A 115 2.10 -2.22 -10.47
C TRP A 115 2.39 -3.08 -11.70
N ILE A 116 1.36 -3.59 -12.38
CA ILE A 116 1.52 -4.33 -13.65
C ILE A 116 2.17 -3.43 -14.70
N LEU A 117 1.67 -2.20 -14.89
CA LEU A 117 2.21 -1.24 -15.85
C LEU A 117 3.65 -0.83 -15.49
N THR A 118 3.93 -0.55 -14.22
CA THR A 118 5.28 -0.25 -13.74
C THR A 118 6.24 -1.40 -14.03
N MET A 119 5.83 -2.65 -13.79
CA MET A 119 6.65 -3.83 -14.10
C MET A 119 6.89 -3.99 -15.61
N MET A 120 5.88 -3.73 -16.45
CA MET A 120 6.05 -3.74 -17.91
C MET A 120 7.03 -2.67 -18.38
N VAL A 121 6.93 -1.45 -17.85
CA VAL A 121 7.86 -0.34 -18.19
C VAL A 121 9.29 -0.69 -17.77
N ILE A 122 9.48 -1.17 -16.54
CA ILE A 122 10.80 -1.56 -16.01
C ILE A 122 11.42 -2.69 -16.86
N ARG A 123 10.62 -3.64 -17.33
CA ARG A 123 11.09 -4.79 -18.12
C ARG A 123 11.39 -4.42 -19.57
N ASN A 124 10.56 -3.59 -20.19
CA ASN A 124 10.66 -3.27 -21.62
C ASN A 124 11.67 -2.14 -21.89
N SER A 125 11.76 -1.17 -20.97
CA SER A 125 12.58 0.03 -21.14
C SER A 125 13.25 0.45 -19.82
N PRO A 126 14.24 -0.30 -19.31
CA PRO A 126 14.86 0.03 -18.01
C PRO A 126 15.60 1.38 -18.05
N GLN A 127 16.35 1.69 -19.12
CA GLN A 127 16.93 3.04 -19.32
C GLN A 127 15.85 4.13 -19.39
N GLY A 128 14.73 3.85 -20.05
CA GLY A 128 13.60 4.79 -20.16
C GLY A 128 12.91 5.05 -18.81
N ALA A 129 12.88 4.06 -17.92
CA ALA A 129 12.40 4.22 -16.56
C ALA A 129 13.34 5.10 -15.72
N LEU A 130 14.66 4.98 -15.93
CA LEU A 130 15.68 5.75 -15.22
C LEU A 130 15.78 7.20 -15.72
N SER A 131 15.56 7.43 -17.02
CA SER A 131 15.59 8.76 -17.64
C SER A 131 14.25 9.50 -17.56
N LEU A 132 13.24 8.92 -16.92
CA LEU A 132 11.91 9.51 -16.81
C LEU A 132 11.93 10.71 -15.85
N GLU A 133 12.08 11.91 -16.41
CA GLU A 133 11.95 13.16 -15.68
C GLU A 133 10.48 13.49 -15.41
N LEU A 134 9.99 13.06 -14.24
CA LEU A 134 8.66 13.43 -13.77
C LEU A 134 8.68 14.76 -13.03
N SER A 135 7.67 15.60 -13.26
CA SER A 135 7.48 16.80 -12.45
C SER A 135 7.20 16.44 -10.99
N VAL A 136 7.59 17.33 -10.08
CA VAL A 136 7.39 17.17 -8.62
C VAL A 136 5.93 16.86 -8.28
N CYS A 137 4.97 17.47 -9.01
CA CYS A 137 3.54 17.19 -8.81
C CYS A 137 3.18 15.73 -9.16
N LYS A 138 3.69 15.20 -10.27
CA LYS A 138 3.46 13.79 -10.67
C LYS A 138 4.12 12.82 -9.70
N GLN A 139 5.36 13.11 -9.27
CA GLN A 139 6.04 12.28 -8.26
C GLN A 139 5.29 12.30 -6.91
N GLY A 140 4.80 13.46 -6.50
CA GLY A 140 3.93 13.59 -5.33
C GLY A 140 2.66 12.76 -5.46
N PHE A 141 1.96 12.86 -6.59
CA PHE A 141 0.76 12.06 -6.82
C PHE A 141 1.03 10.55 -6.79
N ILE A 142 2.12 10.08 -7.42
CA ILE A 142 2.51 8.66 -7.37
C ILE A 142 2.76 8.21 -5.93
N GLY A 143 3.52 8.98 -5.16
CA GLY A 143 3.79 8.66 -3.76
C GLY A 143 2.52 8.61 -2.92
N TRP A 144 1.67 9.64 -3.06
CA TRP A 144 0.38 9.71 -2.38
C TRP A 144 -0.49 8.49 -2.72
N PHE A 145 -0.58 8.13 -4.00
CA PHE A 145 -1.36 6.99 -4.47
C PHE A 145 -0.83 5.67 -3.91
N VAL A 146 0.47 5.40 -4.05
CA VAL A 146 1.08 4.14 -3.57
C VAL A 146 0.95 4.00 -2.06
N LEU A 147 1.19 5.07 -1.30
CA LEU A 147 1.07 5.08 0.15
C LEU A 147 -0.38 4.88 0.61
N LEU A 148 -1.33 5.59 0.00
CA LEU A 148 -2.76 5.43 0.32
C LEU A 148 -3.25 4.01 0.02
N MET A 149 -2.90 3.47 -1.15
CA MET A 149 -3.30 2.11 -1.54
C MET A 149 -2.68 1.05 -0.62
N SER A 150 -1.43 1.24 -0.18
CA SER A 150 -0.76 0.33 0.75
C SER A 150 -1.45 0.29 2.12
N TRP A 151 -1.78 1.47 2.66
CA TRP A 151 -2.54 1.58 3.91
C TRP A 151 -3.93 0.96 3.77
N MET A 152 -4.67 1.32 2.71
CA MET A 152 -6.01 0.81 2.46
C MET A 152 -6.01 -0.71 2.34
N PHE A 153 -5.07 -1.29 1.60
CA PHE A 153 -4.96 -2.73 1.41
C PHE A 153 -4.74 -3.46 2.74
N LEU A 154 -3.72 -3.08 3.52
CA LEU A 154 -3.42 -3.75 4.79
C LEU A 154 -4.54 -3.58 5.82
N SER A 155 -5.11 -2.38 5.93
CA SER A 155 -6.22 -2.10 6.84
C SER A 155 -7.46 -2.90 6.49
N ARG A 156 -7.82 -3.00 5.19
CA ARG A 156 -8.98 -3.78 4.73
C ARG A 156 -8.73 -5.28 4.82
N LEU A 157 -7.51 -5.74 4.55
CA LEU A 157 -7.11 -7.14 4.74
C LEU A 157 -7.34 -7.57 6.19
N ARG A 158 -6.88 -6.76 7.16
CA ARG A 158 -7.07 -7.02 8.59
C ARG A 158 -8.54 -7.03 9.00
N THR A 159 -9.35 -6.11 8.46
CA THR A 159 -10.77 -5.99 8.82
C THR A 159 -11.63 -7.10 8.24
N PHE A 160 -11.39 -7.53 7.00
CA PHE A 160 -12.26 -8.49 6.32
C PHE A 160 -11.79 -9.94 6.38
N PHE A 161 -10.47 -10.15 6.40
CA PHE A 161 -9.88 -11.49 6.34
C PHE A 161 -9.19 -11.89 7.65
N GLY A 162 -9.16 -11.00 8.64
CA GLY A 162 -8.65 -11.27 9.99
C GLY A 162 -7.12 -11.16 10.12
N GLU A 163 -6.66 -11.41 11.34
CA GLU A 163 -5.26 -11.42 11.74
C GLU A 163 -4.44 -12.51 11.03
N GLU A 164 -5.00 -13.71 10.88
CA GLU A 164 -4.31 -14.86 10.27
C GLU A 164 -3.91 -14.58 8.82
N MET A 165 -4.84 -14.04 8.02
CA MET A 165 -4.57 -13.68 6.62
C MET A 165 -3.62 -12.50 6.50
N THR A 166 -3.69 -11.55 7.44
CA THR A 166 -2.76 -10.43 7.51
C THR A 166 -1.33 -10.92 7.79
N LEU A 167 -1.17 -11.80 8.77
CA LEU A 167 0.14 -12.37 9.08
C LEU A 167 0.63 -13.26 7.94
N TYR A 168 -0.24 -14.07 7.35
CA TYR A 168 0.09 -14.89 6.19
C TYR A 168 0.61 -14.03 5.03
N PHE A 169 -0.06 -12.92 4.71
CA PHE A 169 0.40 -12.01 3.66
C PHE A 169 1.78 -11.42 3.96
N LEU A 170 2.02 -10.97 5.20
CA LEU A 170 3.32 -10.43 5.61
C LEU A 170 4.41 -11.50 5.57
N ALA A 171 4.12 -12.69 6.09
CA ALA A 171 5.02 -13.83 6.07
C ALA A 171 5.34 -14.26 4.64
N LEU A 172 4.36 -14.25 3.73
CA LEU A 172 4.54 -14.54 2.31
C LEU A 172 5.56 -13.58 1.68
N ILE A 173 5.45 -12.27 1.94
CA ILE A 173 6.42 -11.28 1.45
C ILE A 173 7.82 -11.56 2.02
N TRP A 174 7.92 -11.80 3.33
CA TRP A 174 9.21 -12.03 3.98
C TRP A 174 9.88 -13.32 3.49
N VAL A 175 9.12 -14.41 3.37
CA VAL A 175 9.61 -15.69 2.85
C VAL A 175 10.03 -15.54 1.40
N ALA A 176 9.23 -14.86 0.56
CA ALA A 176 9.57 -14.60 -0.83
C ALA A 176 10.90 -13.84 -0.97
N ASP A 177 11.11 -12.77 -0.18
CA ASP A 177 12.36 -12.01 -0.20
C ASP A 177 13.57 -12.84 0.26
N ILE A 178 13.40 -13.65 1.30
CA ILE A 178 14.43 -14.56 1.81
C ILE A 178 14.78 -15.61 0.75
N ALA A 179 13.78 -16.22 0.13
CA ALA A 179 13.96 -17.24 -0.90
C ALA A 179 14.64 -16.64 -2.14
N ALA A 180 14.21 -15.46 -2.60
CA ALA A 180 14.87 -14.74 -3.70
C ALA A 180 16.34 -14.45 -3.41
N PHE A 181 16.66 -14.03 -2.18
CA PHE A 181 18.03 -13.74 -1.79
C PHE A 181 18.90 -15.00 -1.78
N PHE A 182 18.46 -16.08 -1.13
CA PHE A 182 19.27 -17.31 -1.02
C PHE A 182 19.41 -18.03 -2.36
N VAL A 183 18.31 -18.15 -3.11
CA VAL A 183 18.35 -18.77 -4.44
C VAL A 183 19.18 -17.93 -5.39
N GLY A 184 18.99 -16.61 -5.38
CA GLY A 184 19.76 -15.68 -6.20
C GLY A 184 21.25 -15.67 -5.86
N LYS A 185 21.62 -15.83 -4.58
CA LYS A 185 23.03 -15.88 -4.15
C LYS A 185 23.72 -17.19 -4.53
N LYS A 186 23.01 -18.33 -4.44
CA LYS A 186 23.59 -19.66 -4.66
C LYS A 186 23.56 -20.09 -6.14
N TRP A 187 22.51 -19.73 -6.88
CA TRP A 187 22.28 -20.18 -8.26
C TRP A 187 22.05 -19.03 -9.26
N GLY A 188 22.17 -17.78 -8.85
CA GLY A 188 21.90 -16.63 -9.72
C GLY A 188 23.00 -16.36 -10.74
N THR A 189 22.75 -16.77 -11.99
CA THR A 189 23.66 -16.51 -13.12
C THR A 189 23.14 -15.41 -14.06
N VAL A 190 21.82 -15.31 -14.24
CA VAL A 190 21.20 -14.37 -15.17
C VAL A 190 20.66 -13.17 -14.40
N LYS A 191 21.12 -11.96 -14.73
CA LYS A 191 20.67 -10.72 -14.10
C LYS A 191 19.27 -10.33 -14.57
N LEU A 192 18.43 -9.87 -13.65
CA LEU A 192 17.05 -9.51 -13.95
C LEU A 192 16.93 -8.12 -14.61
N SER A 193 17.61 -7.12 -14.05
CA SER A 193 17.71 -5.77 -14.61
C SER A 193 19.02 -5.13 -14.15
N PRO A 194 20.12 -5.28 -14.90
CA PRO A 194 21.44 -4.78 -14.52
C PRO A 194 21.48 -3.26 -14.29
N GLU A 195 20.69 -2.52 -15.07
CA GLU A 195 20.68 -1.06 -15.10
C GLU A 195 20.01 -0.46 -13.86
N ILE A 196 18.96 -1.10 -13.35
CA ILE A 196 18.19 -0.63 -12.18
C ILE A 196 18.68 -1.28 -10.89
N SER A 197 18.98 -2.59 -10.92
CA SER A 197 19.37 -3.34 -9.73
C SER A 197 20.32 -4.49 -10.08
N PRO A 198 21.64 -4.25 -10.06
CA PRO A 198 22.64 -5.24 -10.50
C PRO A 198 22.70 -6.49 -9.61
N GLY A 199 22.12 -6.43 -8.40
CA GLY A 199 22.07 -7.55 -7.46
C GLY A 199 20.98 -8.59 -7.77
N LYS A 200 19.91 -8.23 -8.49
CA LYS A 200 18.76 -9.13 -8.71
C LYS A 200 19.00 -10.10 -9.87
N THR A 201 18.61 -11.36 -9.67
CA THR A 201 18.77 -12.44 -10.66
C THR A 201 17.44 -13.09 -11.00
N VAL A 202 17.32 -13.64 -12.21
CA VAL A 202 16.12 -14.36 -12.68
C VAL A 202 15.86 -15.60 -11.84
N GLN A 203 16.91 -16.32 -11.45
CA GLN A 203 16.78 -17.48 -10.55
C GLN A 203 16.27 -17.08 -9.18
N GLY A 204 16.71 -15.93 -8.64
CA GLY A 204 16.16 -15.39 -7.40
C GLY A 204 14.65 -15.11 -7.53
N MET A 205 14.21 -14.50 -8.62
CA MET A 205 12.78 -14.27 -8.87
C MET A 205 11.97 -15.58 -8.87
N TYR A 206 12.43 -16.62 -9.59
CA TYR A 206 11.74 -17.92 -9.57
C TYR A 206 11.80 -18.60 -8.20
N GLY A 207 12.88 -18.40 -7.45
CA GLY A 207 12.99 -18.86 -6.06
C GLY A 207 11.99 -18.22 -5.10
N ALA A 208 11.44 -17.04 -5.42
CA ALA A 208 10.36 -16.43 -4.66
C ALA A 208 8.96 -16.90 -5.10
N LEU A 209 8.83 -17.50 -6.29
CA LEU A 209 7.54 -17.94 -6.85
C LEU A 209 7.21 -19.40 -6.54
N GLY A 210 8.22 -20.24 -6.29
CA GLY A 210 8.09 -21.66 -5.96
C GLY A 210 8.24 -21.92 -4.47
#